data_AF-A0A4Z2C660-F1
#
_entry.id   AF-A0A4Z2C660-F1
#
_cell.length_a   1.000
_cell.length_b   1.000
_cell.length_c   1.000
_cell.angle_alpha   90.00
_cell.angle_beta   90.00
_cell.angle_gamma   90.00
#
_symmetry.space_group_name_H-M   'P 1'
#
loop_
_entity.id
_entity.type
_entity.pdbx_description
1 polymer ?
#
loop_
_entity_poly.entity_id
_entity_poly.type
_entity_poly.pdbx_seq_one_letter_code
_entity_poly.pdbx_strand_id
1 'polypeptide(L)'
;MFHAAALPRMRKRPRPEEVARPGREDVKFRDVRLYLVEMKMGRSRRSFLTQLARSKGFMVEEVLSNRVTHVVSESSQAPVLWAWLKERAPQDLPNMHVVNITWFT
;
A
#
# COMPACT_ATOMS: atom_id res chain seq x y z
N MET A 1 26.04 -32.94 -43.50
CA MET A 1 25.30 -31.72 -43.89
C MET A 1 23.89 -31.87 -43.30
N PHE A 2 23.34 -31.11 -42.35
CA PHE A 2 23.57 -29.76 -41.85
C PHE A 2 23.32 -29.72 -40.31
N HIS A 3 23.86 -28.68 -39.68
CA HIS A 3 23.97 -28.47 -38.25
C HIS A 3 22.65 -28.18 -37.54
N ALA A 4 22.52 -28.68 -36.30
CA ALA A 4 21.48 -28.28 -35.35
C ALA A 4 21.59 -26.77 -35.03
N ALA A 5 20.49 -26.03 -35.23
CA ALA A 5 20.42 -24.62 -34.90
C ALA A 5 20.32 -24.43 -33.38
N ALA A 6 21.38 -23.94 -32.76
CA ALA A 6 21.35 -23.50 -31.36
C ALA A 6 20.60 -22.16 -31.27
N LEU A 7 19.45 -22.16 -30.58
CA LEU A 7 18.71 -20.94 -30.27
C LEU A 7 19.52 -20.07 -29.29
N PRO A 8 19.56 -18.73 -29.48
CA PRO A 8 20.27 -17.86 -28.57
C PRO A 8 19.59 -17.84 -27.20
N ARG A 9 20.33 -18.17 -26.14
CA ARG A 9 19.90 -18.00 -24.74
C ARG A 9 19.47 -16.55 -24.54
N MET A 10 18.18 -16.32 -24.29
CA MET A 10 17.69 -15.02 -23.84
C MET A 10 18.48 -14.62 -22.59
N ARG A 11 19.41 -13.68 -22.75
CA ARG A 11 20.01 -12.96 -21.63
C ARG A 11 18.87 -12.21 -20.95
N LYS A 12 18.37 -12.74 -19.84
CA LYS A 12 17.48 -12.01 -18.94
C LYS A 12 18.19 -10.71 -18.60
N ARG A 13 17.69 -9.61 -19.14
CA ARG A 13 18.13 -8.27 -18.78
C ARG A 13 17.93 -8.16 -17.27
N PRO A 14 18.99 -7.95 -16.46
CA PRO A 14 18.78 -7.76 -15.04
C PRO A 14 17.88 -6.54 -14.90
N ARG A 15 16.69 -6.78 -14.31
CA ARG A 15 15.88 -5.69 -13.78
C ARG A 15 16.81 -4.90 -12.87
N PRO A 16 16.83 -3.55 -12.90
CA PRO A 16 17.46 -2.82 -11.84
C PRO A 16 16.79 -3.32 -10.56
N GLU A 17 17.53 -4.09 -9.77
CA GLU A 17 17.28 -4.16 -8.35
C GLU A 17 17.51 -2.73 -7.89
N GLU A 18 16.43 -1.95 -7.89
CA GLU A 18 16.35 -0.78 -7.05
C GLU A 18 16.48 -1.34 -5.65
N VAL A 19 17.75 -1.47 -5.21
CA VAL A 19 18.11 -1.68 -3.84
C VAL A 19 17.41 -0.56 -3.13
N ALA A 20 16.25 -0.88 -2.54
CA ALA A 20 15.55 -0.02 -1.62
C ALA A 20 16.55 0.21 -0.50
N ARG A 21 17.35 1.26 -0.65
CA ARG A 21 18.20 1.77 0.41
C ARG A 21 17.21 1.96 1.56
N PRO A 22 17.50 1.50 2.79
CA PRO A 22 16.83 2.03 3.96
C PRO A 22 17.35 3.46 4.15
N GLY A 23 17.19 4.31 3.13
CA GLY A 23 17.26 5.73 3.28
C GLY A 23 16.14 6.03 4.24
N ARG A 24 16.51 6.56 5.41
CA ARG A 24 15.58 7.13 6.36
C ARG A 24 14.46 7.80 5.57
N GLU A 25 13.30 7.16 5.52
CA GLU A 25 12.13 7.76 4.91
C GLU A 25 11.86 8.98 5.79
N ASP A 26 12.23 10.17 5.31
CA ASP A 26 12.00 11.39 6.05
C ASP A 26 10.47 11.55 6.14
N VAL A 27 9.93 11.13 7.27
CA VAL A 27 8.50 11.26 7.57
C VAL A 27 8.20 12.75 7.66
N LYS A 28 7.59 13.28 6.60
CA LYS A 28 7.19 14.68 6.48
C LYS A 28 5.88 14.93 7.23
N PHE A 29 4.96 13.97 7.18
CA PHE A 29 3.61 14.11 7.71
C PHE A 29 3.43 13.24 8.95
N ARG A 30 3.93 13.72 10.09
CA ARG A 30 3.91 12.92 11.33
C ARG A 30 2.52 12.76 11.94
N ASP A 31 1.67 13.75 11.69
CA ASP A 31 0.29 13.79 12.20
C ASP A 31 -0.66 12.96 11.32
N VAL A 32 -0.23 12.56 10.13
CA VAL A 32 -1.02 11.77 9.18
C VAL A 32 -0.45 10.36 9.08
N ARG A 33 -1.11 9.44 9.79
CA ARG A 33 -0.85 8.00 9.74
C ARG A 33 -1.94 7.27 8.97
N LEU A 34 -1.53 6.63 7.88
CA LEU A 34 -2.41 5.97 6.93
C LEU A 34 -2.51 4.47 7.20
N TYR A 35 -3.69 3.91 6.95
CA TYR A 35 -3.90 2.47 6.81
C TYR A 35 -4.68 2.22 5.52
N LEU A 36 -4.12 1.43 4.59
CA LEU A 36 -4.78 1.10 3.33
C LEU A 36 -5.54 -0.22 3.46
N VAL A 37 -6.86 -0.18 3.30
CA VAL A 37 -7.71 -1.37 3.38
C VAL A 37 -7.50 -2.24 2.15
N GLU A 38 -7.13 -3.50 2.35
CA GLU A 38 -6.90 -4.43 1.24
C GLU A 38 -8.20 -4.86 0.53
N MET A 39 -9.35 -4.78 1.20
CA MET A 39 -10.65 -5.11 0.63
C MET A 39 -10.91 -4.30 -0.65
N LYS A 40 -11.22 -4.98 -1.76
CA LYS A 40 -11.40 -4.42 -3.12
C LYS A 40 -10.15 -3.77 -3.76
N MET A 41 -9.09 -3.51 -2.99
CA MET A 41 -7.80 -3.00 -3.47
C MET A 41 -6.85 -4.13 -3.90
N GLY A 42 -6.74 -5.18 -3.10
CA GLY A 42 -5.83 -6.30 -3.29
C GLY A 42 -4.38 -6.02 -2.88
N ARG A 43 -3.65 -7.08 -2.51
CA ARG A 43 -2.28 -7.00 -1.95
C ARG A 43 -1.28 -6.24 -2.83
N SER A 44 -1.25 -6.52 -4.14
CA SER A 44 -0.26 -5.91 -5.04
C SER A 44 -0.44 -4.40 -5.13
N ARG A 45 -1.69 -3.94 -5.28
CA ARG A 45 -2.01 -2.52 -5.34
C ARG A 45 -1.79 -1.84 -4.01
N ARG A 46 -2.20 -2.47 -2.90
CA ARG A 46 -1.89 -2.00 -1.54
C ARG A 46 -0.39 -1.79 -1.36
N SER A 47 0.43 -2.76 -1.74
CA SER A 47 1.90 -2.67 -1.61
C SER A 47 2.47 -1.52 -2.43
N PHE A 48 2.03 -1.35 -3.68
CA PHE A 48 2.45 -0.24 -4.53
C PHE A 48 2.09 1.12 -3.90
N LEU A 49 0.85 1.27 -3.42
CA LEU A 49 0.37 2.51 -2.81
C LEU A 49 1.08 2.80 -1.48
N THR A 50 1.38 1.78 -0.67
CA THR A 50 2.20 1.92 0.53
C THR A 50 3.57 2.48 0.21
N GLN A 51 4.27 1.91 -0.78
CA GLN A 51 5.58 2.39 -1.23
C GLN A 51 5.49 3.82 -1.75
N LEU A 52 4.45 4.11 -2.54
CA LEU A 52 4.21 5.46 -3.06
C LEU A 52 4.00 6.47 -1.92
N ALA A 53 3.11 6.20 -0.97
CA ALA A 53 2.88 7.07 0.20
C ALA A 53 4.15 7.31 1.02
N ARG A 54 4.89 6.25 1.31
CA ARG A 54 6.14 6.37 2.06
C ARG A 54 7.18 7.20 1.31
N SER A 55 7.30 7.03 -0.01
CA SER A 55 8.17 7.88 -0.85
C SER A 55 7.76 9.36 -0.85
N LYS A 56 6.47 9.64 -0.61
CA LYS A 56 5.95 11.02 -0.46
C LYS A 56 6.12 11.58 0.96
N GLY A 57 6.52 10.76 1.93
CA GLY A 57 6.78 11.17 3.32
C GLY A 57 5.62 10.91 4.28
N PHE A 58 4.65 10.08 3.93
CA PHE A 58 3.58 9.63 4.83
C PHE A 58 4.00 8.42 5.66
N MET A 59 3.49 8.32 6.88
CA MET A 59 3.54 7.06 7.64
C MET A 59 2.40 6.14 7.22
N VAL A 60 2.75 4.91 6.86
CA VAL A 60 1.78 3.87 6.50
C VAL A 60 1.92 2.70 7.45
N GLU A 61 0.87 2.46 8.23
CA GLU A 61 0.75 1.34 9.15
C GLU A 61 0.26 0.10 8.41
N GLU A 62 0.89 -1.05 8.68
CA GLU A 62 0.47 -2.32 8.07
C GLU A 62 -0.76 -2.92 8.76
N VAL A 63 -0.96 -2.59 10.04
CA VAL A 63 -2.03 -3.09 10.90
C VAL A 63 -2.89 -1.91 11.37
N LEU A 64 -4.20 -2.11 11.40
CA LEU A 64 -5.12 -1.13 11.95
C LEU A 64 -4.87 -1.03 13.46
N SER A 65 -4.41 0.14 13.92
CA SER A 65 -4.07 0.41 15.32
C SER A 65 -4.61 1.78 15.73
N ASN A 66 -4.63 2.08 17.02
CA ASN A 66 -5.09 3.37 17.57
C ASN A 66 -4.23 4.57 17.14
N ARG A 67 -3.07 4.33 16.52
CA ARG A 67 -2.22 5.38 15.93
C ARG A 67 -2.69 5.79 14.54
N VAL A 68 -3.50 4.98 13.87
CA VAL A 68 -4.01 5.30 12.54
C VAL A 68 -4.93 6.51 12.64
N THR A 69 -4.76 7.46 11.72
CA THR A 69 -5.60 8.66 11.65
C THR A 69 -6.51 8.64 10.43
N HIS A 70 -6.07 7.99 9.35
CA HIS A 70 -6.80 7.91 8.10
C HIS A 70 -6.81 6.47 7.59
N VAL A 71 -8.01 5.98 7.31
CA VAL A 71 -8.27 4.67 6.71
C VAL A 71 -8.65 4.90 5.25
N VAL A 72 -7.81 4.45 4.32
CA VAL A 72 -8.02 4.60 2.88
C VAL A 72 -8.62 3.32 2.32
N SER A 73 -9.74 3.43 1.60
CA SER A 73 -10.42 2.29 0.99
C SER A 73 -10.78 2.54 -0.46
N GLU A 74 -10.67 1.49 -1.29
CA GLU A 74 -11.16 1.49 -2.67
C GLU A 74 -12.63 1.07 -2.78
N SER A 75 -13.22 0.58 -1.69
CA SER A 75 -14.64 0.25 -1.68
C SER A 75 -15.50 1.52 -1.74
N SER A 76 -16.45 1.55 -2.66
CA SER A 76 -17.54 2.54 -2.69
C SER A 76 -18.67 2.21 -1.72
N GLN A 77 -18.69 0.99 -1.17
CA GLN A 77 -19.74 0.53 -0.25
C GLN A 77 -19.38 0.88 1.19
N ALA A 78 -19.74 2.10 1.61
CA ALA A 78 -19.52 2.58 2.96
C ALA A 78 -20.10 1.64 4.05
N PRO A 79 -21.32 1.08 3.96
CA PRO A 79 -21.87 0.24 5.03
C PRO A 79 -21.05 -1.03 5.30
N VAL A 80 -20.59 -1.69 4.23
CA VAL A 80 -19.77 -2.91 4.33
C VAL A 80 -18.41 -2.59 4.96
N LEU A 81 -17.81 -1.47 4.55
CA LEU A 81 -16.55 -0.99 5.12
C LEU A 81 -16.70 -0.68 6.62
N TRP A 82 -17.77 0.01 7.02
CA TRP A 82 -18.03 0.33 8.41
C TRP A 82 -18.28 -0.92 9.27
N ALA A 83 -19.00 -1.92 8.76
CA ALA A 83 -19.19 -3.19 9.46
C ALA A 83 -17.83 -3.90 9.68
N TRP A 84 -17.02 -4.00 8.63
CA TRP A 84 -15.69 -4.59 8.70
C TRP A 84 -14.75 -3.83 9.66
N LEU A 85 -14.82 -2.50 9.67
CA LEU A 85 -14.05 -1.67 10.58
C LEU A 85 -14.50 -1.87 12.03
N LYS A 86 -15.80 -1.94 12.31
CA LYS A 86 -16.31 -2.17 13.68
C LYS A 86 -15.83 -3.51 14.27
N GLU A 87 -15.65 -4.53 13.45
CA GLU A 87 -15.14 -5.84 13.89
C GLU A 87 -13.64 -5.82 14.22
N ARG A 88 -12.88 -4.91 13.61
CA ARG A 88 -11.40 -4.95 13.64
C ARG A 88 -10.74 -3.75 14.27
N ALA A 89 -11.45 -2.64 14.37
CA ALA A 89 -10.89 -1.40 14.83
C ALA A 89 -10.81 -1.37 16.36
N PRO A 90 -9.80 -0.67 16.90
CA PRO A 90 -9.78 -0.30 18.31
C PRO A 90 -11.04 0.52 18.65
N GLN A 91 -11.42 0.55 19.93
CA GLN A 91 -12.60 1.28 20.41
C GLN A 91 -12.61 2.79 20.04
N ASP A 92 -11.47 3.34 19.62
CA ASP A 92 -11.25 4.73 19.22
C ASP A 92 -11.59 5.06 17.75
N LEU A 93 -12.48 4.29 17.12
CA LEU A 93 -13.05 4.60 15.80
C LEU A 93 -13.49 6.06 15.59
N PRO A 94 -14.10 6.80 16.55
CA PRO A 94 -14.60 8.15 16.28
C PRO A 94 -13.51 9.17 15.89
N ASN A 95 -12.23 8.88 16.16
CA ASN A 95 -11.12 9.78 15.82
C ASN A 95 -10.46 9.46 14.47
N MET A 96 -10.88 8.40 13.76
CA MET A 96 -10.30 8.00 12.49
C MET A 96 -11.12 8.49 11.30
N HIS A 97 -10.45 9.08 10.31
CA HIS A 97 -11.06 9.50 9.06
C HIS A 97 -11.08 8.35 8.06
N VAL A 98 -12.27 7.86 7.71
CA VAL A 98 -12.45 6.85 6.66
C VAL A 98 -12.65 7.57 5.33
N VAL A 99 -11.69 7.43 4.42
CA VAL A 99 -11.65 8.14 3.14
C VAL A 99 -11.57 7.18 1.95
N ASN A 100 -12.10 7.60 0.81
CA ASN A 100 -12.00 6.85 -0.44
C ASN A 100 -10.60 7.03 -1.06
N ILE A 101 -10.20 6.10 -1.92
CA ILE A 101 -8.95 6.17 -2.70
C ILE A 101 -8.79 7.47 -3.48
N THR A 102 -9.88 8.10 -3.93
CA THR A 102 -9.83 9.38 -4.66
C THR A 102 -9.32 10.56 -3.83
N TRP A 103 -9.29 10.44 -2.50
CA TRP A 103 -8.61 11.41 -1.64
C TRP A 103 -7.08 11.17 -1.62
N PHE A 104 -6.67 9.91 -1.83
CA PHE A 104 -5.30 9.46 -1.69
C PHE A 104 -4.49 9.55 -3.01
N THR A 105 -5.14 9.36 -4.16
CA THR A 105 -4.57 9.45 -5.52
C THR A 105 -5.07 10.67 -6.25
#